data_AF-A0A2N1PUV8-F1
#
_entry.id   AF-A0A2N1PUV8-F1
#
_cell.length_a   1.000
_cell.length_b   1.000
_cell.length_c   1.000
_cell.angle_alpha   90.00
_cell.angle_beta   90.00
_cell.angle_gamma   90.00
#
_symmetry.space_group_name_H-M   'P 1'
#
loop_
_entity.id
_entity.type
_entity.pdbx_description
1 polymer ?
#
loop_
_entity_poly.entity_id
_entity_poly.type
_entity_poly.pdbx_seq_one_letter_code
_entity_poly.pdbx_strand_id
1 'polypeptide(L)'
;MRKHLYLLLLLLPLLAAIGCGNGGGVGNDESIGSVSANINDGWDSLEAGNFDNAVTKFTNALSFAEDNSLKTSAKTGLAWSYAKKGDLTNAISTFEDVKNLNNDANIGLAGAYLARGNPEDFEKAIQLLEHIESYGGGLTTYSSVHTGVSNAEAYAILAYCHYLNGNEEKAKLNIKTAAQLDPNNDSVKNITETLEILGLTIPK
;
A
#
# COMPACT_ATOMS: atom_id res chain seq x y z
N MET A 1 -2.27 69.73 -40.71
CA MET A 1 -1.67 70.87 -39.97
C MET A 1 -2.15 70.81 -38.53
N ARG A 2 -1.19 70.77 -37.59
CA ARG A 2 -1.20 71.28 -36.20
C ARG A 2 -2.48 71.15 -35.35
N LYS A 3 -2.47 70.78 -34.07
CA LYS A 3 -1.44 70.52 -33.04
C LYS A 3 -2.26 70.35 -31.75
N HIS A 4 -1.93 69.37 -30.92
CA HIS A 4 -2.14 69.32 -29.46
C HIS A 4 -3.57 69.57 -28.94
N LEU A 5 -4.09 68.80 -27.98
CA LEU A 5 -3.79 69.09 -26.59
C LEU A 5 -4.51 68.03 -25.73
N TYR A 6 -3.76 67.04 -25.26
CA TYR A 6 -4.12 66.33 -24.04
C TYR A 6 -3.88 67.29 -22.87
N LEU A 7 -4.95 67.76 -22.21
CA LEU A 7 -4.92 68.26 -20.84
C LEU A 7 -6.38 68.32 -20.34
N LEU A 8 -6.85 67.27 -19.66
CA LEU A 8 -6.91 67.20 -18.19
C LEU A 8 -7.98 68.15 -17.63
N LEU A 9 -9.18 67.60 -17.39
CA LEU A 9 -10.07 68.08 -16.34
C LEU A 9 -10.90 66.91 -15.80
N LEU A 10 -10.28 66.27 -14.81
CA LEU A 10 -10.89 65.53 -13.71
C LEU A 10 -12.19 66.20 -13.23
N LEU A 11 -13.27 65.43 -13.11
CA LEU A 11 -14.32 65.57 -12.08
C LEU A 11 -15.46 64.57 -12.31
N LEU A 12 -15.33 63.35 -11.76
CA LEU A 12 -16.14 62.86 -10.63
C LEU A 12 -16.16 61.31 -10.59
N PRO A 13 -15.82 60.71 -9.43
CA PRO A 13 -16.02 59.31 -9.17
C PRO A 13 -17.47 59.07 -8.71
N LEU A 14 -18.04 57.91 -9.03
CA LEU A 14 -18.81 57.02 -8.14
C LEU A 14 -19.69 56.11 -9.01
N LEU A 15 -19.30 54.85 -9.21
CA LEU A 15 -20.25 53.75 -9.11
C LEU A 15 -19.49 52.54 -8.55
N ALA A 16 -19.93 52.12 -7.37
CA ALA A 16 -19.33 51.10 -6.55
C ALA A 16 -19.31 49.75 -7.28
N ALA A 17 -18.11 49.25 -7.57
CA ALA A 17 -17.93 47.82 -7.72
C ALA A 17 -17.95 47.22 -6.31
N ILE A 18 -18.91 46.32 -6.12
CA ILE A 18 -19.11 45.52 -4.93
C ILE A 18 -17.82 44.75 -4.65
N GLY A 19 -17.10 45.20 -3.64
CA GLY A 19 -15.97 44.51 -3.04
C GLY A 19 -16.12 44.55 -1.54
N CYS A 20 -17.19 43.92 -1.02
CA CYS A 20 -17.21 43.58 0.40
C CYS A 20 -16.05 42.63 0.65
N GLY A 21 -14.99 43.17 1.24
CA GLY A 21 -13.92 42.40 1.81
C GLY A 21 -14.50 41.51 2.90
N ASN A 22 -14.47 40.20 2.65
CA ASN A 22 -14.52 39.23 3.72
C ASN A 22 -13.09 39.01 4.21
N GLY A 23 -12.65 39.93 5.06
CA GLY A 23 -11.65 39.61 6.06
C GLY A 23 -12.26 38.58 7.00
N GLY A 24 -11.95 37.33 6.76
CA GLY A 24 -12.23 36.21 7.64
C GLY A 24 -11.03 35.29 7.55
N GLY A 25 -10.11 35.42 8.50
CA GLY A 25 -9.09 34.41 8.71
C GLY A 25 -9.79 33.10 8.99
N VAL A 26 -9.90 32.26 7.97
CA VAL A 26 -10.23 30.85 8.12
C VAL A 26 -8.86 30.19 8.21
N GLY A 27 -8.42 29.94 9.44
CA GLY A 27 -7.47 28.86 9.68
C GLY A 27 -8.14 27.61 9.15
N ASN A 28 -7.75 27.27 7.93
CA ASN A 28 -8.18 26.12 7.19
C ASN A 28 -7.81 24.87 8.00
N ASP A 29 -8.82 24.32 8.65
CA ASP A 29 -8.99 22.89 8.93
C ASP A 29 -9.07 22.08 7.59
N GLU A 30 -8.22 22.45 6.62
CA GLU A 30 -7.94 21.71 5.37
C GLU A 30 -7.05 20.50 5.65
N SER A 31 -6.46 20.38 6.84
CA SER A 31 -5.48 19.33 7.13
C SER A 31 -6.13 17.99 7.48
N ILE A 32 -7.33 17.94 8.08
CA ILE A 32 -7.93 16.67 8.53
C ILE A 32 -8.81 16.02 7.44
N GLY A 33 -9.65 16.80 6.74
CA GLY A 33 -10.41 16.30 5.58
C GLY A 33 -9.51 15.83 4.42
N SER A 34 -8.26 16.30 4.40
CA SER A 34 -7.22 15.93 3.46
C SER A 34 -6.58 14.55 3.74
N VAL A 35 -6.57 14.06 4.99
CA VAL A 35 -5.87 12.79 5.31
C VAL A 35 -6.54 11.59 4.66
N SER A 36 -7.83 11.38 4.92
CA SER A 36 -8.57 10.23 4.35
C SER A 36 -8.67 10.32 2.83
N ALA A 37 -8.80 11.54 2.28
CA ALA A 37 -8.78 11.77 0.84
C ALA A 37 -7.43 11.37 0.23
N ASN A 38 -6.31 11.78 0.83
CA ASN A 38 -4.98 11.35 0.39
C ASN A 38 -4.77 9.84 0.55
N ILE A 39 -5.31 9.20 1.59
CA ILE A 39 -5.24 7.73 1.72
C ILE A 39 -5.99 7.06 0.56
N ASN A 40 -7.22 7.49 0.27
CA ASN A 40 -8.01 6.93 -0.82
C ASN A 40 -7.35 7.15 -2.18
N ASP A 41 -6.92 8.38 -2.47
CA ASP A 41 -6.16 8.70 -3.70
C ASP A 41 -4.88 7.87 -3.83
N GLY A 42 -4.23 7.57 -2.70
CA GLY A 42 -3.05 6.73 -2.64
C GLY A 42 -3.35 5.29 -3.04
N TRP A 43 -4.45 4.73 -2.54
CA TRP A 43 -4.89 3.39 -2.92
C TRP A 43 -5.33 3.31 -4.38
N ASP A 44 -6.09 4.29 -4.87
CA ASP A 44 -6.48 4.38 -6.28
C ASP A 44 -5.26 4.45 -7.19
N SER A 45 -4.25 5.23 -6.77
CA SER A 45 -2.98 5.33 -7.50
C SER A 45 -2.20 4.01 -7.49
N LEU A 46 -2.22 3.28 -6.37
CA LEU A 46 -1.58 1.97 -6.24
C LEU A 46 -2.25 0.95 -7.18
N GLU A 47 -3.58 0.89 -7.20
CA GLU A 47 -4.36 0.00 -8.06
C GLU A 47 -4.13 0.33 -9.55
N ALA A 48 -4.04 1.61 -9.89
CA ALA A 48 -3.69 2.07 -11.23
C ALA A 48 -2.21 1.82 -11.63
N GLY A 49 -1.38 1.27 -10.74
CA GLY A 49 0.04 1.06 -10.98
C GLY A 49 0.91 2.33 -10.92
N ASN A 50 0.33 3.47 -10.52
CA ASN A 50 1.03 4.74 -10.38
C ASN A 50 1.65 4.87 -8.99
N PHE A 51 2.69 4.08 -8.76
CA PHE A 51 3.27 3.94 -7.43
C PHE A 51 3.99 5.21 -6.93
N ASP A 52 4.54 6.04 -7.81
CA ASP A 52 5.13 7.34 -7.43
C ASP A 52 4.08 8.30 -6.85
N ASN A 53 2.91 8.35 -7.49
CA ASN A 53 1.80 9.15 -6.98
C ASN A 53 1.25 8.54 -5.69
N ALA A 54 1.13 7.21 -5.61
CA ALA A 54 0.72 6.54 -4.38
C ALA A 54 1.63 6.89 -3.19
N VAL A 55 2.96 6.82 -3.38
CA VAL A 55 3.94 7.28 -2.36
C VAL A 55 3.64 8.72 -1.94
N THR A 56 3.50 9.63 -2.90
CA THR A 56 3.24 11.06 -2.63
C THR A 56 1.98 11.25 -1.79
N LYS A 57 0.89 10.58 -2.17
CA LYS A 57 -0.41 10.67 -1.50
C LYS A 57 -0.36 10.13 -0.07
N PHE A 58 0.23 8.95 0.15
CA PHE A 58 0.38 8.41 1.50
C PHE A 58 1.32 9.24 2.38
N THR A 59 2.40 9.80 1.83
CA THR A 59 3.29 10.73 2.56
C THR A 59 2.55 12.00 2.99
N ASN A 60 1.72 12.56 2.11
CA ASN A 60 0.89 13.72 2.45
C ASN A 60 -0.12 13.37 3.56
N ALA A 61 -0.76 12.20 3.50
CA ALA A 61 -1.65 11.74 4.57
C ALA A 61 -0.92 11.64 5.92
N LEU A 62 0.28 11.06 5.92
CA LEU A 62 1.09 10.91 7.14
C LEU A 62 1.56 12.24 7.75
N SER A 63 1.65 13.30 6.96
CA SER A 63 2.05 14.62 7.43
C SER A 63 1.02 15.26 8.35
N PHE A 64 -0.25 14.85 8.26
CA PHE A 64 -1.37 15.43 9.01
C PHE A 64 -2.20 14.40 9.78
N ALA A 65 -1.94 13.10 9.62
CA ALA A 65 -2.63 12.06 10.36
C ALA A 65 -2.28 12.16 11.85
N GLU A 66 -3.29 12.33 12.71
CA GLU A 66 -3.13 12.24 14.16
C GLU A 66 -3.58 10.88 14.70
N ASP A 67 -4.63 10.32 14.11
CA ASP A 67 -5.21 9.03 14.46
C ASP A 67 -4.31 7.84 14.07
N ASN A 68 -4.19 6.87 14.98
CA ASN A 68 -3.33 5.71 14.79
C ASN A 68 -3.84 4.77 13.69
N SER A 69 -5.15 4.66 13.47
CA SER A 69 -5.72 3.86 12.39
C SER A 69 -5.40 4.49 11.03
N LEU A 70 -5.57 5.81 10.90
CA LEU A 70 -5.20 6.55 9.68
C LEU A 70 -3.70 6.46 9.39
N LYS A 71 -2.85 6.60 10.41
CA LYS A 71 -1.40 6.38 10.28
C LYS A 71 -1.07 4.97 9.83
N THR A 72 -1.72 3.97 10.41
CA THR A 72 -1.51 2.55 10.07
C THR A 72 -1.91 2.28 8.61
N SER A 73 -3.06 2.78 8.18
CA SER A 73 -3.53 2.67 6.79
C SER A 73 -2.58 3.35 5.81
N ALA A 74 -2.20 4.61 6.07
CA ALA A 74 -1.30 5.36 5.22
C ALA A 74 0.12 4.73 5.14
N LYS A 75 0.68 4.28 6.28
CA LYS A 75 1.97 3.56 6.29
C LYS A 75 1.88 2.22 5.54
N THR A 76 0.77 1.50 5.69
CA THR A 76 0.55 0.23 4.96
C THR A 76 0.56 0.48 3.47
N GLY A 77 -0.23 1.46 2.98
CA GLY A 77 -0.26 1.83 1.56
C GLY A 77 1.08 2.35 1.04
N LEU A 78 1.79 3.15 1.84
CA LEU A 78 3.13 3.64 1.51
C LEU A 78 4.12 2.47 1.33
N ALA A 79 4.11 1.51 2.25
CA ALA A 79 4.98 0.34 2.19
C ALA A 79 4.68 -0.53 0.96
N TRP A 80 3.41 -0.75 0.63
CA TRP A 80 3.01 -1.42 -0.61
C TRP A 80 3.46 -0.66 -1.86
N SER A 81 3.37 0.67 -1.85
CA SER A 81 3.83 1.51 -2.95
C SER A 81 5.35 1.36 -3.15
N TYR A 82 6.14 1.37 -2.08
CA TYR A 82 7.58 1.07 -2.17
C TYR A 82 7.85 -0.34 -2.69
N ALA A 83 7.14 -1.35 -2.17
CA ALA A 83 7.33 -2.74 -2.58
C ALA A 83 7.07 -2.95 -4.07
N LYS A 84 5.95 -2.42 -4.58
CA LYS A 84 5.57 -2.55 -6.01
C LYS A 84 6.48 -1.74 -6.94
N LYS A 85 7.19 -0.72 -6.44
CA LYS A 85 8.27 -0.01 -7.16
C LYS A 85 9.59 -0.76 -7.18
N GLY A 86 9.73 -1.82 -6.37
CA GLY A 86 10.99 -2.52 -6.16
C GLY A 86 11.91 -1.86 -5.12
N ASP A 87 11.44 -0.83 -4.39
CA ASP A 87 12.17 -0.23 -3.27
C ASP A 87 11.97 -1.07 -2.00
N LEU A 88 12.58 -2.25 -1.98
CA LEU A 88 12.43 -3.22 -0.89
C LEU A 88 12.98 -2.69 0.44
N THR A 89 13.97 -1.81 0.42
CA THR A 89 14.56 -1.23 1.64
C THR A 89 13.54 -0.37 2.37
N ASN A 90 12.93 0.60 1.67
CA ASN A 90 11.92 1.45 2.28
C ASN A 90 10.62 0.70 2.56
N ALA A 91 10.25 -0.26 1.71
CA ALA A 91 9.08 -1.12 1.93
C ALA A 91 9.20 -1.87 3.26
N ILE A 92 10.30 -2.62 3.46
CA ILE A 92 10.50 -3.43 4.68
C ILE A 92 10.51 -2.54 5.91
N SER A 93 11.25 -1.42 5.89
CA SER A 93 11.29 -0.49 7.02
C SER A 93 9.90 0.06 7.35
N THR A 94 9.10 0.42 6.34
CA THR A 94 7.78 1.02 6.55
C THR A 94 6.75 -0.04 6.99
N PHE A 95 6.83 -1.26 6.49
CA PHE A 95 6.00 -2.37 6.96
C PHE A 95 6.31 -2.76 8.41
N GLU A 96 7.58 -2.80 8.79
CA GLU A 96 8.02 -3.10 10.16
C GLU A 96 7.42 -2.13 11.19
N ASP A 97 7.23 -0.86 10.83
CA ASP A 97 6.57 0.15 11.69
C ASP A 97 5.11 -0.18 12.03
N VAL A 98 4.44 -0.98 11.20
CA VAL A 98 3.01 -1.29 11.33
C VAL A 98 2.72 -2.79 11.41
N LYS A 99 3.76 -3.62 11.56
CA LYS A 99 3.59 -5.07 11.74
C LYS A 99 2.73 -5.35 12.96
N ASN A 100 1.90 -6.38 12.88
CA ASN A 100 0.93 -6.78 13.90
C ASN A 100 -0.20 -5.77 14.18
N LEU A 101 -0.24 -4.63 13.48
CA LEU A 101 -1.37 -3.70 13.53
C LEU A 101 -2.38 -3.98 12.41
N ASN A 102 -1.92 -4.57 11.29
CA ASN A 102 -2.73 -4.91 10.14
C ASN A 102 -2.18 -6.19 9.46
N ASN A 103 -3.06 -7.12 9.11
CA ASN A 103 -2.72 -8.32 8.35
C ASN A 103 -2.20 -8.00 6.94
N ASP A 104 -2.69 -6.95 6.26
CA ASP A 104 -2.14 -6.50 4.97
C ASP A 104 -0.66 -6.17 5.08
N ALA A 105 -0.27 -5.48 6.16
CA ALA A 105 1.10 -5.09 6.39
C ALA A 105 1.99 -6.31 6.66
N ASN A 106 1.49 -7.28 7.44
CA ASN A 106 2.21 -8.52 7.70
C ASN A 106 2.42 -9.35 6.44
N ILE A 107 1.41 -9.44 5.55
CA ILE A 107 1.53 -10.15 4.27
C ILE A 107 2.50 -9.43 3.33
N GLY A 108 2.39 -8.10 3.23
CA GLY A 108 3.30 -7.29 2.41
C GLY A 108 4.75 -7.39 2.89
N LEU A 109 4.96 -7.38 4.21
CA LEU A 109 6.27 -7.58 4.82
C LEU A 109 6.84 -8.97 4.53
N ALA A 110 6.02 -10.02 4.67
CA ALA A 110 6.44 -11.38 4.35
C ALA A 110 6.83 -11.53 2.87
N GLY A 111 6.06 -10.92 1.96
CA GLY A 111 6.40 -10.87 0.53
C GLY A 111 7.70 -10.10 0.26
N ALA A 112 7.91 -8.96 0.93
CA ALA A 112 9.13 -8.17 0.80
C ALA A 112 10.36 -8.92 1.36
N TYR A 113 10.19 -9.67 2.44
CA TYR A 113 11.21 -10.56 3.00
C TYR A 113 11.58 -11.69 2.04
N LEU A 114 10.59 -12.36 1.46
CA LEU A 114 10.81 -13.36 0.41
C LEU A 114 11.57 -12.76 -0.78
N ALA A 115 11.15 -11.59 -1.27
CA ALA A 115 11.78 -10.92 -2.40
C ALA A 115 13.22 -10.48 -2.13
N ARG A 116 13.56 -10.12 -0.89
CA ARG A 116 14.93 -9.79 -0.48
C ARG A 116 15.83 -11.03 -0.44
N GLY A 117 15.28 -12.21 -0.18
CA GLY A 117 15.95 -13.49 -0.39
C GLY A 117 17.00 -13.88 0.66
N ASN A 118 17.04 -13.22 1.81
CA ASN A 118 17.97 -13.59 2.88
C ASN A 118 17.42 -14.74 3.74
N PRO A 119 18.23 -15.73 4.16
CA PRO A 119 17.77 -16.85 4.97
C PRO A 119 17.01 -16.46 6.26
N GLU A 120 17.53 -15.46 6.99
CA GLU A 120 16.89 -14.95 8.23
C GLU A 120 15.50 -14.34 7.99
N ASP A 121 15.24 -13.86 6.78
CA ASP A 121 13.98 -13.21 6.44
C ASP A 121 12.88 -14.24 6.16
N PHE A 122 13.22 -15.45 5.70
CA PHE A 122 12.23 -16.52 5.49
C PHE A 122 11.60 -16.94 6.81
N GLU A 123 12.39 -17.03 7.88
CA GLU A 123 11.85 -17.34 9.22
C GLU A 123 10.91 -16.24 9.72
N LYS A 124 11.27 -14.97 9.53
CA LYS A 124 10.40 -13.83 9.89
C LYS A 124 9.09 -13.84 9.09
N ALA A 125 9.17 -14.11 7.79
CA ALA A 125 8.00 -14.20 6.91
C ALA A 125 7.07 -15.34 7.35
N ILE A 126 7.62 -16.51 7.69
CA ILE A 126 6.85 -17.64 8.24
C ILE A 126 6.13 -17.22 9.53
N GLN A 127 6.84 -16.61 10.48
CA GLN A 127 6.25 -16.18 11.75
C GLN A 127 5.09 -15.21 11.56
N LEU A 128 5.23 -14.24 10.64
CA LEU A 128 4.18 -13.27 10.33
C LEU A 128 2.92 -13.94 9.75
N LEU A 129 3.10 -14.88 8.81
CA LEU A 129 1.98 -15.52 8.11
C LEU A 129 1.30 -16.61 8.96
N GLU A 130 2.07 -17.42 9.70
CA GLU A 130 1.51 -18.41 10.63
C GLU A 130 0.75 -17.73 11.79
N HIS A 131 1.20 -16.54 12.23
CA HIS A 131 0.47 -15.77 13.23
C HIS A 131 -0.93 -15.38 12.72
N ILE A 132 -1.05 -14.96 11.45
CA ILE A 132 -2.35 -14.67 10.84
C ILE A 132 -3.21 -15.93 10.75
N GLU A 133 -2.62 -17.08 10.37
CA GLU A 133 -3.33 -18.36 10.29
C GLU A 133 -3.94 -18.81 11.63
N SER A 134 -3.26 -18.52 12.75
CA SER A 134 -3.66 -18.99 14.08
C SER A 134 -4.97 -18.41 14.66
N TYR A 135 -5.46 -17.28 14.12
CA TYR A 135 -6.75 -16.70 14.54
C TYR A 135 -7.89 -17.28 13.69
N GLY A 136 -8.89 -17.89 14.31
CA GLY A 136 -9.94 -18.76 13.74
C GLY A 136 -10.74 -18.24 12.52
N GLY A 137 -10.05 -18.14 11.39
CA GLY A 137 -10.43 -17.61 10.08
C GLY A 137 -9.21 -17.58 9.14
N GLY A 138 -8.01 -17.43 9.70
CA GLY A 138 -6.71 -17.59 9.06
C GLY A 138 -6.50 -16.67 7.85
N LEU A 139 -5.52 -17.03 7.01
CA LEU A 139 -5.36 -16.39 5.70
C LEU A 139 -6.63 -16.54 4.83
N THR A 140 -7.55 -17.46 5.13
CA THR A 140 -8.76 -17.68 4.34
C THR A 140 -9.83 -16.59 4.49
N THR A 141 -9.73 -15.74 5.53
CA THR A 141 -10.62 -14.58 5.75
C THR A 141 -9.98 -13.23 5.45
N TYR A 142 -8.75 -13.22 4.92
CA TYR A 142 -8.10 -11.99 4.49
C TYR A 142 -8.83 -11.38 3.28
N SER A 143 -8.87 -10.05 3.21
CA SER A 143 -9.50 -9.29 2.14
C SER A 143 -8.58 -8.13 1.77
N SER A 144 -7.76 -8.33 0.74
CA SER A 144 -6.89 -7.32 0.16
C SER A 144 -7.67 -6.41 -0.77
N VAL A 145 -8.46 -5.50 -0.21
CA VAL A 145 -9.30 -4.63 -1.05
C VAL A 145 -8.47 -3.79 -2.03
N HIS A 146 -7.20 -3.51 -1.73
CA HIS A 146 -6.38 -2.58 -2.53
C HIS A 146 -5.03 -3.13 -3.02
N THR A 147 -4.51 -4.22 -2.45
CA THR A 147 -3.13 -4.69 -2.74
C THR A 147 -3.08 -5.74 -3.85
N GLY A 148 -4.23 -6.34 -4.16
CA GLY A 148 -4.38 -7.41 -5.14
C GLY A 148 -3.78 -8.75 -4.70
N VAL A 149 -3.28 -8.88 -3.47
CA VAL A 149 -2.72 -10.14 -2.95
C VAL A 149 -3.84 -10.96 -2.34
N SER A 150 -4.25 -12.03 -2.99
CA SER A 150 -5.30 -12.93 -2.50
C SER A 150 -4.85 -13.80 -1.33
N ASN A 151 -5.83 -14.43 -0.68
CA ASN A 151 -5.61 -15.43 0.37
C ASN A 151 -4.78 -16.61 -0.16
N ALA A 152 -5.04 -17.02 -1.40
CA ALA A 152 -4.30 -18.06 -2.08
C ALA A 152 -2.82 -17.65 -2.29
N GLU A 153 -2.57 -16.41 -2.70
CA GLU A 153 -1.21 -15.88 -2.85
C GLU A 153 -0.46 -15.80 -1.52
N ALA A 154 -1.13 -15.42 -0.42
CA ALA A 154 -0.50 -15.42 0.90
C ALA A 154 -0.08 -16.84 1.33
N TYR A 155 -0.91 -17.86 1.07
CA TYR A 155 -0.53 -19.26 1.29
C TYR A 155 0.61 -19.71 0.38
N ALA A 156 0.65 -19.24 -0.87
CA ALA A 156 1.73 -19.56 -1.79
C ALA A 156 3.07 -18.92 -1.35
N ILE A 157 3.04 -17.69 -0.82
CA ILE A 157 4.20 -17.04 -0.19
C ILE A 157 4.68 -17.85 1.01
N LEU A 158 3.77 -18.27 1.90
CA LEU A 158 4.10 -19.09 3.07
C LEU A 158 4.73 -20.43 2.65
N ALA A 159 4.18 -21.08 1.63
CA ALA A 159 4.75 -22.30 1.07
C ALA A 159 6.19 -22.10 0.58
N TYR A 160 6.43 -21.00 -0.14
CA TYR A 160 7.76 -20.71 -0.67
C TYR A 160 8.75 -20.42 0.46
N CYS A 161 8.36 -19.63 1.47
CA CYS A 161 9.21 -19.40 2.63
C CYS A 161 9.53 -20.71 3.38
N HIS A 162 8.55 -21.60 3.58
CA HIS A 162 8.80 -22.91 4.18
C HIS A 162 9.78 -23.76 3.38
N TYR A 163 9.66 -23.76 2.06
CA TYR A 163 10.56 -24.49 1.18
C TYR A 163 12.00 -23.96 1.31
N LEU A 164 12.18 -22.64 1.21
CA LEU A 164 13.49 -21.99 1.35
C LEU A 164 14.08 -22.16 2.76
N ASN A 165 13.23 -22.35 3.77
CA ASN A 165 13.64 -22.67 5.14
C ASN A 165 13.82 -24.18 5.39
N GLY A 166 13.76 -25.03 4.35
CA GLY A 166 14.00 -26.48 4.42
C GLY A 166 12.84 -27.32 4.96
N ASN A 167 11.65 -26.74 5.14
CA ASN A 167 10.46 -27.45 5.61
C ASN A 167 9.53 -27.83 4.45
N GLU A 168 9.91 -28.88 3.72
CA GLU A 168 9.15 -29.34 2.54
C GLU A 168 7.73 -29.80 2.85
N GLU A 169 7.50 -30.40 4.02
CA GLU A 169 6.18 -30.90 4.42
C GLU A 169 5.19 -29.74 4.58
N LYS A 170 5.59 -28.68 5.29
CA LYS A 170 4.78 -27.46 5.39
C LYS A 170 4.67 -26.73 4.05
N ALA A 171 5.71 -26.75 3.22
CA ALA A 171 5.65 -26.16 1.88
C ALA A 171 4.56 -26.82 1.02
N LYS A 172 4.54 -28.17 0.95
CA LYS A 172 3.53 -28.95 0.23
C LYS A 172 2.12 -28.68 0.74
N LEU A 173 1.95 -28.65 2.07
CA LEU A 173 0.66 -28.37 2.68
C LEU A 173 0.13 -26.99 2.24
N ASN A 174 0.96 -25.95 2.38
CA ASN A 174 0.53 -24.58 2.11
C ASN A 174 0.29 -24.31 0.61
N ILE A 175 1.12 -24.85 -0.30
CA ILE A 175 0.89 -24.65 -1.75
C ILE A 175 -0.36 -25.40 -2.22
N LYS A 176 -0.67 -26.56 -1.63
CA LYS A 176 -1.93 -27.27 -1.88
C LYS A 176 -3.12 -26.47 -1.39
N THR A 177 -3.05 -25.89 -0.19
CA THR A 177 -4.09 -25.00 0.33
C THR A 177 -4.29 -23.79 -0.58
N ALA A 178 -3.21 -23.15 -1.05
CA ALA A 178 -3.28 -22.05 -2.02
C ALA A 178 -4.06 -22.46 -3.28
N ALA A 179 -3.69 -23.59 -3.90
CA ALA A 179 -4.35 -24.10 -5.10
C ALA A 179 -5.81 -24.51 -4.86
N GLN A 180 -6.19 -24.93 -3.64
CA GLN A 180 -7.58 -25.22 -3.29
C GLN A 180 -8.43 -23.97 -3.15
N LEU A 181 -7.85 -22.88 -2.62
CA LEU A 181 -8.55 -21.61 -2.44
C LEU A 181 -8.82 -20.92 -3.78
N ASP A 182 -7.84 -20.89 -4.68
CA ASP A 182 -8.00 -20.37 -6.03
C ASP A 182 -7.17 -21.18 -7.04
N PRO A 183 -7.75 -22.24 -7.64
CA PRO A 183 -7.06 -23.09 -8.60
C PRO A 183 -6.66 -22.36 -9.89
N ASN A 184 -7.27 -21.21 -10.17
CA ASN A 184 -7.05 -20.48 -11.41
C ASN A 184 -6.08 -19.31 -11.23
N ASN A 185 -5.68 -18.99 -10.01
CA ASN A 185 -4.74 -17.90 -9.72
C ASN A 185 -3.38 -18.13 -10.39
N ASP A 186 -2.96 -17.20 -11.25
CA ASP A 186 -1.72 -17.32 -12.01
C ASP A 186 -0.48 -17.26 -11.11
N SER A 187 -0.48 -16.41 -10.08
CA SER A 187 0.63 -16.33 -9.11
C SER A 187 0.81 -17.66 -8.38
N VAL A 188 -0.29 -18.31 -7.97
CA VAL A 188 -0.24 -19.62 -7.29
C VAL A 188 0.33 -20.69 -8.21
N LYS A 189 -0.09 -20.73 -9.49
CA LYS A 189 0.45 -21.66 -10.48
C LYS A 189 1.95 -21.43 -10.71
N ASN A 190 2.35 -20.17 -10.91
CA ASN A 190 3.75 -19.81 -11.12
C ASN A 190 4.64 -20.20 -9.92
N ILE A 191 4.16 -19.98 -8.69
CA ILE A 191 4.88 -20.40 -7.47
C ILE A 191 4.94 -21.93 -7.38
N THR A 192 3.84 -22.63 -7.70
CA THR A 192 3.80 -24.11 -7.73
C THR A 192 4.86 -24.66 -8.69
N GLU A 193 4.88 -24.18 -9.93
CA GLU A 193 5.87 -24.57 -10.94
C GLU A 193 7.30 -24.26 -10.49
N THR A 194 7.51 -23.09 -9.89
CA THR A 194 8.82 -22.70 -9.34
C THR A 194 9.29 -23.68 -8.27
N LEU A 195 8.41 -24.07 -7.34
CA LEU A 195 8.74 -25.02 -6.29
C LEU A 195 9.07 -26.41 -6.85
N GLU A 196 8.31 -26.87 -7.86
CA GLU A 196 8.60 -28.12 -8.56
C GLU A 196 9.97 -28.11 -9.26
N ILE A 197 10.30 -27.00 -9.94
CA ILE A 197 11.62 -26.79 -10.58
C ILE A 197 12.75 -26.84 -9.55
N LEU A 198 12.53 -26.27 -8.36
CA LEU A 198 13.50 -26.30 -7.28
C LEU A 198 13.65 -27.70 -6.64
N GLY A 199 12.69 -28.61 -6.88
CA GLY A 199 12.74 -30.01 -6.46
C GLY A 199 11.66 -30.41 -5.47
N LEU A 200 10.72 -29.52 -5.13
CA LEU A 200 9.58 -29.88 -4.29
C LEU A 200 8.65 -30.82 -5.06
N THR A 201 8.52 -32.06 -4.61
CA THR A 201 7.58 -32.99 -5.22
C THR A 201 6.17 -32.75 -4.67
N ILE A 202 5.31 -32.14 -5.49
CA ILE A 202 3.91 -31.88 -5.15
C ILE A 202 3.04 -32.97 -5.79
N PRO A 203 2.33 -33.81 -5.01
CA PRO A 203 1.45 -34.82 -5.57
C PRO A 203 0.26 -34.16 -6.27
N LYS A 204 -0.04 -34.62 -7.49
CA LYS A 204 -1.18 -34.17 -8.29
C LYS A 204 -2.51 -34.64 -7.72
#